data_AF-A0A5N6SSS7-F1
#
_entry.id   AF-A0A5N6SSS7-F1
#
_cell.length_a   1.000
_cell.length_b   1.000
_cell.length_c   1.000
_cell.angle_alpha   90.00
_cell.angle_beta   90.00
_cell.angle_gamma   90.00
#
_symmetry.space_group_name_H-M   'P 1'
#
loop_
_entity.id
_entity.type
_entity.pdbx_description
1 polymer ?
#
loop_
_entity_poly.entity_id
_entity_poly.type
_entity_poly.pdbx_seq_one_letter_code
_entity_poly.pdbx_strand_id
1 'polypeptide(L)'
;MNKSLPRIACFHGGGSSAAIYEIQYSFLTALLTHGFQFKFFEDPFDSIAGPGILPTFGRFEPYKSWFSKGESNGHDWTEQDSLEWVSTMMEERRAGLGGEWVGVMGFSEGTRIASGRLLDQQRRKELGLRLAVPSIQLRFGVLCMGEGPPMAGSKSYSAWGEQSYVVS
;
A
#
# COMPACT_ATOMS: atom_id res chain seq x y z
N MET A 1 14.11 3.43 27.33
CA MET A 1 13.72 2.64 26.13
C MET A 1 13.92 3.52 24.92
N ASN A 2 14.85 3.19 24.03
CA ASN A 2 15.02 3.95 22.79
C ASN A 2 13.83 3.59 21.89
N LYS A 3 12.85 4.48 21.78
CA LYS A 3 11.60 4.21 21.04
C LYS A 3 11.93 4.22 19.55
N SER A 4 11.76 3.10 18.88
CA SER A 4 11.97 2.99 17.43
C SER A 4 11.10 4.00 16.69
N LEU A 5 11.66 4.64 15.65
CA LEU A 5 10.95 5.67 14.89
C LEU A 5 9.69 5.09 14.23
N PRO A 6 8.59 5.86 14.18
CA PRO A 6 7.37 5.43 13.51
C PRO A 6 7.60 5.26 12.00
N ARG A 7 6.84 4.35 11.38
CA ARG A 7 7.04 3.94 10.00
C ARG A 7 6.02 4.49 9.02
N ILE A 8 6.49 4.77 7.81
CA ILE A 8 5.68 5.10 6.64
C ILE A 8 5.90 4.00 5.59
N ALA A 9 4.82 3.35 5.16
CA ALA A 9 4.87 2.40 4.04
C ALA A 9 4.77 3.14 2.71
N CYS A 10 5.68 2.86 1.79
CA CYS A 10 5.86 3.59 0.54
C CYS A 10 5.58 2.66 -0.66
N PHE A 11 4.62 3.04 -1.50
CA PHE A 11 4.15 2.29 -2.67
C PHE A 11 4.44 3.06 -3.95
N HIS A 12 5.19 2.47 -4.87
CA HIS A 12 5.61 3.11 -6.12
C HIS A 12 4.50 3.09 -7.19
N GLY A 13 4.71 3.83 -8.27
CA GLY A 13 3.83 3.80 -9.45
C GLY A 13 4.05 2.56 -10.33
N GLY A 14 3.10 2.30 -11.22
CA GLY A 14 3.15 1.17 -12.14
C GLY A 14 4.31 1.27 -13.12
N GLY A 15 4.93 0.14 -13.42
CA GLY A 15 6.14 0.03 -14.23
C GLY A 15 7.39 0.61 -13.57
N SER A 16 7.47 0.58 -12.24
CA SER A 16 8.63 1.01 -11.43
C SER A 16 9.07 -0.14 -10.52
N SER A 17 9.85 0.15 -9.47
CA SER A 17 10.20 -0.78 -8.40
C SER A 17 10.41 -0.03 -7.07
N ALA A 18 10.50 -0.75 -5.95
CA ALA A 18 10.81 -0.15 -4.66
C ALA A 18 12.14 0.60 -4.68
N ALA A 19 13.15 0.03 -5.35
CA ALA A 19 14.48 0.63 -5.47
C ALA A 19 14.47 1.94 -6.26
N ILE A 20 13.75 1.98 -7.39
CA ILE A 20 13.58 3.21 -8.18
C ILE A 20 12.86 4.28 -7.35
N TYR A 21 11.80 3.88 -6.64
CA TYR A 21 11.00 4.81 -5.84
C TYR A 21 11.78 5.38 -4.64
N GLU A 22 12.61 4.56 -4.00
CA GLU A 22 13.54 5.00 -2.95
C GLU A 22 14.51 6.07 -3.47
N ILE A 23 15.06 5.90 -4.66
CA ILE A 23 15.92 6.91 -5.30
C ILE A 23 15.13 8.19 -5.60
N GLN A 24 13.95 8.07 -6.22
CA GLN A 24 13.10 9.20 -6.58
C GLN A 24 12.70 10.04 -5.34
N TYR A 25 12.53 9.40 -4.19
CA TYR A 25 12.09 10.04 -2.94
C TYR A 25 13.22 10.24 -1.92
N SER A 26 14.48 10.00 -2.31
CA SER A 26 15.66 10.11 -1.44
C SER A 26 15.77 11.47 -0.76
N PHE A 27 15.50 12.56 -1.47
CA PHE A 27 15.55 13.91 -0.89
C PHE A 27 14.47 14.11 0.20
N LEU A 28 13.23 13.72 -0.06
CA LEU A 28 12.14 13.83 0.92
C LEU A 28 12.42 12.98 2.16
N THR A 29 12.89 11.75 1.96
CA THR A 29 13.16 10.82 3.06
C THR A 29 14.34 11.30 3.91
N ALA A 30 15.38 11.87 3.30
CA ALA A 30 16.50 12.49 4.01
C ALA A 30 16.06 13.63 4.92
N LEU A 31 15.15 14.50 4.47
CA LEU A 31 14.61 15.60 5.28
C LEU A 31 13.81 15.12 6.51
N LEU A 32 13.25 13.91 6.44
CA LEU A 32 12.33 13.37 7.45
C LEU A 32 12.91 12.18 8.24
N THR A 33 14.18 11.82 7.99
CA THR A 33 14.80 10.60 8.55
C THR A 33 14.89 10.58 10.06
N HIS A 34 14.89 11.75 10.71
CA HIS A 34 14.91 11.85 12.18
C HIS A 34 13.54 11.63 12.82
N GLY A 35 12.46 11.76 12.04
CA GLY A 35 11.09 11.60 12.51
C GLY A 35 10.46 10.27 12.11
N PHE A 36 10.89 9.68 11.00
CA PHE A 36 10.24 8.52 10.40
C PHE A 36 11.23 7.52 9.80
N GLN A 37 10.81 6.26 9.80
CA GLN A 37 11.39 5.20 8.97
C GLN A 37 10.52 5.00 7.73
N PHE A 38 11.10 5.19 6.55
CA PHE A 38 10.43 4.91 5.28
C PHE A 38 10.70 3.46 4.87
N LYS A 39 9.67 2.75 4.44
CA LYS A 39 9.75 1.35 4.01
C LYS A 39 9.12 1.23 2.63
N PHE A 40 9.98 1.04 1.63
CA PHE A 40 9.60 0.88 0.23
C PHE A 40 9.17 -0.57 -0.02
N PHE A 41 7.95 -0.76 -0.51
CA PHE A 41 7.39 -2.08 -0.82
C PHE A 41 7.55 -2.34 -2.32
N GLU A 42 7.97 -3.55 -2.63
CA GLU A 42 7.98 -4.10 -3.99
C GLU A 42 6.63 -4.78 -4.21
N ASP A 43 6.00 -4.52 -5.32
CA ASP A 43 4.78 -5.16 -5.81
C ASP A 43 5.02 -6.54 -6.46
N PRO A 44 3.97 -7.38 -6.57
CA PRO A 44 4.15 -8.78 -6.93
C PRO A 44 4.21 -9.07 -8.43
N PHE A 45 3.78 -8.16 -9.32
CA PHE A 45 3.65 -8.45 -10.76
C PHE A 45 4.73 -7.80 -11.59
N ASP A 46 5.29 -8.55 -12.54
CA ASP A 46 6.17 -7.99 -13.56
C ASP A 46 5.41 -7.05 -14.50
N SER A 47 6.09 -5.99 -14.93
CA SER A 47 5.58 -4.98 -15.85
C SER A 47 6.67 -4.52 -16.81
N ILE A 48 6.25 -3.87 -17.90
CA ILE A 48 7.12 -2.97 -18.66
C ILE A 48 7.38 -1.68 -17.87
N ALA A 49 8.41 -0.93 -18.26
CA ALA A 49 8.69 0.38 -17.68
C ALA A 49 7.50 1.34 -17.83
N GLY A 50 7.18 2.05 -16.76
CA GLY A 50 6.13 3.05 -16.73
C GLY A 50 6.56 4.39 -17.36
N PRO A 51 5.62 5.32 -17.58
CA PRO A 51 5.94 6.66 -18.06
C PRO A 51 6.98 7.36 -17.17
N GLY A 52 8.03 7.93 -17.77
CA GLY A 52 9.08 8.68 -17.06
C GLY A 52 10.15 7.83 -16.37
N ILE A 53 10.07 6.50 -16.44
CA ILE A 53 11.10 5.59 -15.89
C ILE A 53 12.30 5.51 -16.83
N LEU A 54 12.04 5.38 -18.13
CA LEU A 54 13.07 5.36 -19.16
C LEU A 54 13.37 6.78 -19.69
N PRO A 55 14.62 7.05 -20.11
CA PRO A 55 15.77 6.13 -20.09
C PRO A 55 16.51 6.05 -18.75
N THR A 56 16.22 6.95 -17.80
CA THR A 56 16.98 7.15 -16.56
C THR A 56 17.21 5.88 -15.75
N PHE A 57 16.18 5.02 -15.64
CA PHE A 57 16.22 3.79 -14.86
C PHE A 57 16.30 2.53 -15.72
N GLY A 58 16.79 2.62 -16.97
CA GLY A 58 16.86 1.50 -17.91
C GLY A 58 17.67 0.27 -17.47
N ARG A 59 18.44 0.37 -16.37
CA ARG A 59 19.23 -0.72 -15.78
C ARG A 59 18.67 -1.23 -14.44
N PHE A 60 17.47 -0.80 -14.07
CA PHE A 60 16.80 -1.13 -12.81
C PHE A 60 15.67 -2.16 -12.98
N GLU A 61 15.71 -2.93 -14.06
CA GLU A 61 14.82 -4.08 -14.25
C GLU A 61 15.02 -5.12 -13.13
N PRO A 62 13.97 -5.88 -12.76
CA PRO A 62 12.62 -5.87 -13.35
C PRO A 62 11.80 -4.64 -12.91
N TYR A 63 10.89 -4.20 -13.79
CA TYR A 63 9.82 -3.27 -13.41
C TYR A 63 8.57 -4.04 -13.06
N LYS A 64 7.69 -3.39 -12.31
CA LYS A 64 6.59 -4.07 -11.68
C LYS A 64 5.30 -3.25 -11.62
N SER A 65 4.17 -3.91 -11.39
CA SER A 65 2.86 -3.29 -11.15
C SER A 65 2.13 -3.90 -9.96
N TRP A 66 1.26 -3.10 -9.32
CA TRP A 66 0.29 -3.53 -8.31
C TRP A 66 -0.91 -4.26 -8.90
N PHE A 67 -1.04 -4.25 -10.24
CA PHE A 67 -2.10 -4.92 -11.00
C PHE A 67 -1.56 -6.06 -11.84
N SER A 68 -2.31 -7.16 -11.86
CA SER A 68 -2.13 -8.16 -12.90
C SER A 68 -2.78 -7.67 -14.19
N LYS A 69 -2.06 -7.77 -15.32
CA LYS A 69 -2.63 -7.52 -16.66
C LYS A 69 -3.27 -8.78 -17.29
N GLY A 70 -3.58 -9.80 -16.48
CA GLY A 70 -4.18 -11.07 -16.92
C GLY A 70 -4.33 -12.10 -15.79
N GLU A 71 -4.55 -13.38 -16.13
CA GLU A 71 -4.51 -14.47 -15.14
C GLU A 71 -3.09 -14.62 -14.58
N SER A 72 -2.90 -14.33 -13.30
CA SER A 72 -1.64 -14.61 -12.62
C SER A 72 -1.72 -16.01 -12.02
N ASN A 73 -0.92 -16.96 -12.52
CA ASN A 73 -0.87 -18.35 -12.03
C ASN A 73 -2.24 -19.07 -12.03
N GLY A 74 -3.14 -18.74 -12.96
CA GLY A 74 -4.49 -19.33 -13.05
C GLY A 74 -5.47 -18.84 -11.97
N HIS A 75 -5.10 -17.80 -11.21
CA HIS A 75 -5.99 -17.06 -10.31
C HIS A 75 -6.28 -15.67 -10.90
N ASP A 76 -7.55 -15.28 -10.89
CA ASP A 76 -7.96 -13.92 -11.24
C ASP A 76 -7.63 -12.99 -10.07
N TRP A 77 -6.40 -12.46 -10.06
CA TRP A 77 -5.91 -11.63 -8.98
C TRP A 77 -6.64 -10.29 -8.96
N THR A 78 -7.40 -10.08 -7.87
CA THR A 78 -8.25 -8.93 -7.69
C THR A 78 -7.53 -7.79 -6.97
N GLU A 79 -8.12 -6.59 -6.99
CA GLU A 79 -7.64 -5.47 -6.16
C GLU A 79 -7.64 -5.80 -4.66
N GLN A 80 -8.54 -6.68 -4.22
CA GLN A 80 -8.59 -7.16 -2.84
C GLN A 80 -7.35 -8.00 -2.51
N ASP A 81 -6.96 -8.89 -3.42
CA ASP A 81 -5.77 -9.73 -3.26
C ASP A 81 -4.50 -8.84 -3.13
N SER A 82 -4.40 -7.76 -3.91
CA SER A 82 -3.31 -6.78 -3.77
C SER A 82 -3.30 -6.10 -2.40
N LEU A 83 -4.46 -5.69 -1.87
CA LEU A 83 -4.55 -5.07 -0.53
C LEU A 83 -4.22 -6.05 0.60
N GLU A 84 -4.65 -7.31 0.47
CA GLU A 84 -4.33 -8.38 1.43
C GLU A 84 -2.84 -8.73 1.40
N TRP A 85 -2.26 -8.84 0.21
CA TRP A 85 -0.82 -9.05 0.03
C TRP A 85 0.00 -7.94 0.72
N VAL A 86 -0.36 -6.67 0.50
CA VAL A 86 0.30 -5.53 1.16
C VAL A 86 0.16 -5.60 2.69
N SER A 87 -1.02 -6.00 3.16
CA SER A 87 -1.30 -6.12 4.60
C SER A 87 -0.41 -7.17 5.26
N THR A 88 -0.28 -8.34 4.64
CA THR A 88 0.64 -9.40 5.06
C THR A 88 2.08 -8.88 5.11
N MET A 89 2.52 -8.20 4.05
CA MET A 89 3.89 -7.68 3.98
C MET A 89 4.20 -6.62 5.02
N MET A 90 3.24 -5.74 5.32
CA MET A 90 3.40 -4.74 6.38
C MET A 90 3.50 -5.41 7.76
N GLU A 91 2.74 -6.49 8.01
CA GLU A 91 2.81 -7.22 9.28
C GLU A 91 4.10 -8.02 9.42
N GLU A 92 4.55 -8.70 8.36
CA GLU A 92 5.84 -9.40 8.36
C GLU A 92 6.99 -8.43 8.64
N ARG A 93 6.98 -7.26 7.98
CA ARG A 93 7.97 -6.22 8.26
C ARG A 93 7.80 -5.58 9.63
N ARG A 94 6.65 -5.73 10.31
CA ARG A 94 6.44 -5.31 11.70
C ARG A 94 7.09 -6.23 12.71
N ALA A 95 7.19 -7.53 12.42
CA ALA A 95 7.88 -8.47 13.33
C ALA A 95 9.38 -8.17 13.52
N GLY A 96 9.97 -7.31 12.68
CA GLY A 96 11.35 -6.80 12.84
C GLY A 96 11.50 -5.66 13.86
N LEU A 97 12.74 -5.17 14.02
CA LEU A 97 13.12 -4.08 14.94
C LEU A 97 12.66 -2.68 14.44
N GLY A 98 11.35 -2.42 14.34
CA GLY A 98 10.77 -1.16 13.85
C GLY A 98 9.66 -0.57 14.73
N GLY A 99 9.36 0.73 14.57
CA GLY A 99 8.26 1.39 15.29
C GLY A 99 6.88 1.09 14.68
N GLU A 100 5.81 1.65 15.24
CA GLU A 100 4.45 1.42 14.71
C GLU A 100 4.29 1.96 13.28
N TRP A 101 3.45 1.32 12.47
CA TRP A 101 3.02 1.86 11.18
C TRP A 101 2.05 3.01 11.43
N VAL A 102 2.43 4.22 11.02
CA VAL A 102 1.62 5.43 11.28
C VAL A 102 1.16 6.13 10.02
N GLY A 103 1.73 5.79 8.86
CA GLY A 103 1.39 6.45 7.61
C GLY A 103 1.66 5.57 6.40
N VAL A 104 1.04 5.96 5.31
CA VAL A 104 1.25 5.40 3.97
C VAL A 104 1.57 6.52 2.99
N MET A 105 2.35 6.21 1.97
CA MET A 105 2.71 7.11 0.88
C MET A 105 2.59 6.36 -0.43
N GLY A 106 1.94 6.97 -1.43
CA GLY A 106 1.79 6.38 -2.76
C GLY A 106 2.05 7.38 -3.88
N PHE A 107 2.56 6.90 -5.01
CA PHE A 107 2.72 7.65 -6.25
C PHE A 107 2.01 6.96 -7.42
N SER A 108 1.29 7.72 -8.28
CA SER A 108 0.52 7.18 -9.41
C SER A 108 -0.31 5.97 -8.99
N GLU A 109 -0.04 4.81 -9.58
CA GLU A 109 -0.66 3.52 -9.27
C GLU A 109 -0.65 3.18 -7.77
N GLY A 110 0.48 3.41 -7.09
CA GLY A 110 0.65 3.14 -5.65
C GLY A 110 -0.25 3.98 -4.76
N THR A 111 -0.83 5.09 -5.26
CA THR A 111 -1.86 5.83 -4.51
C THR A 111 -3.12 5.01 -4.32
N ARG A 112 -3.45 4.08 -5.22
CA ARG A 112 -4.62 3.21 -5.11
C ARG A 112 -4.47 2.23 -3.94
N ILE A 113 -3.27 1.68 -3.74
CA ILE A 113 -2.92 0.89 -2.55
C ILE A 113 -3.02 1.73 -1.28
N ALA A 114 -2.31 2.88 -1.26
CA ALA A 114 -2.22 3.74 -0.08
C ALA A 114 -3.61 4.19 0.38
N SER A 115 -4.42 4.71 -0.55
CA SER A 115 -5.79 5.15 -0.26
C SER A 115 -6.73 3.99 0.04
N GLY A 116 -6.56 2.82 -0.61
CA GLY A 116 -7.35 1.62 -0.30
C GLY A 116 -7.17 1.15 1.14
N ARG A 117 -5.95 1.19 1.68
CA ARG A 117 -5.67 0.88 3.10
C ARG A 117 -6.32 1.87 4.06
N LEU A 118 -6.27 3.17 3.76
CA LEU A 118 -6.92 4.19 4.57
C LEU A 118 -8.45 4.03 4.56
N LEU A 119 -9.02 3.76 3.38
CA LEU A 119 -10.45 3.55 3.20
C LEU A 119 -10.95 2.29 3.91
N ASP A 120 -10.21 1.17 3.82
CA ASP A 120 -10.52 -0.06 4.57
C ASP A 120 -10.52 0.20 6.08
N GLN A 121 -9.51 0.90 6.60
CA GLN A 121 -9.44 1.27 8.01
C GLN A 121 -10.62 2.15 8.44
N GLN A 122 -10.94 3.19 7.65
CA GLN A 122 -12.04 4.11 7.94
C GLN A 122 -13.39 3.36 7.99
N ARG A 123 -13.69 2.58 6.95
CA ARG A 123 -14.97 1.88 6.87
C ARG A 123 -15.15 0.82 7.95
N ARG A 124 -14.09 0.08 8.30
CA ARG A 124 -14.13 -0.87 9.43
C ARG A 124 -14.44 -0.16 10.75
N LYS A 125 -13.83 1.01 10.97
CA LYS A 125 -14.11 1.84 12.16
C LYS A 125 -15.56 2.32 12.19
N GLU A 126 -16.10 2.78 11.06
CA GLU A 126 -17.50 3.22 10.94
C GLU A 126 -18.50 2.09 11.21
N LEU A 127 -18.18 0.86 10.79
CA LEU A 127 -19.01 -0.32 11.05
C LEU A 127 -18.77 -0.98 12.43
N GLY A 128 -17.89 -0.43 13.28
CA GLY A 128 -17.50 -1.06 14.54
C GLY A 128 -16.78 -2.41 14.37
N LEU A 129 -16.28 -2.70 13.16
CA LEU A 129 -15.53 -3.91 12.86
C LEU A 129 -14.08 -3.78 13.34
N ARG A 130 -13.46 -4.91 13.68
CA ARG A 130 -12.02 -4.96 13.91
C ARG A 130 -11.28 -4.59 12.62
N LEU A 131 -10.17 -3.86 12.78
CA LEU A 131 -9.21 -3.64 11.70
C LEU A 131 -8.79 -4.98 11.13
N ALA A 132 -8.65 -5.07 9.80
CA ALA A 132 -8.12 -6.26 9.13
C ALA A 132 -6.79 -6.69 9.76
N VAL A 133 -5.97 -5.69 10.09
CA VAL A 133 -4.69 -5.86 10.77
C VAL A 133 -4.65 -4.92 11.97
N PRO A 134 -5.02 -5.37 13.19
CA PRO A 134 -5.14 -4.53 14.39
C PRO A 134 -3.85 -3.79 14.79
N SER A 135 -2.72 -4.35 14.38
CA SER A 135 -1.36 -3.84 14.56
C SER A 135 -0.98 -2.70 13.62
N ILE A 136 -1.77 -2.42 12.59
CA ILE A 136 -1.52 -1.34 11.64
C ILE A 136 -2.60 -0.28 11.84
N GLN A 137 -2.23 0.84 12.45
CA GLN A 137 -3.12 1.97 12.72
C GLN A 137 -2.58 3.22 12.03
N LEU A 138 -2.98 3.40 10.77
CA LEU A 138 -2.55 4.51 9.95
C LEU A 138 -3.21 5.81 10.43
N ARG A 139 -2.42 6.87 10.57
CA ARG A 139 -2.87 8.19 11.01
C ARG A 139 -2.98 9.17 9.84
N PHE A 140 -2.22 8.96 8.77
CA PHE A 140 -2.23 9.82 7.60
C PHE A 140 -1.81 9.08 6.33
N GLY A 141 -2.14 9.66 5.19
CA GLY A 141 -1.70 9.25 3.86
C GLY A 141 -1.09 10.41 3.09
N VAL A 142 -0.06 10.13 2.30
CA VAL A 142 0.49 11.07 1.31
C VAL A 142 0.26 10.48 -0.07
N LEU A 143 -0.60 11.11 -0.87
CA LEU A 143 -0.97 10.64 -2.21
C LEU A 143 -0.43 11.61 -3.25
N CYS A 144 0.51 11.16 -4.08
CA CYS A 144 1.16 11.99 -5.10
C CYS A 144 0.74 11.56 -6.50
N MET A 145 0.25 12.50 -7.31
CA MET A 145 -0.09 12.27 -8.73
C MET A 145 -0.98 11.04 -8.93
N GLY A 146 -2.07 10.93 -8.18
CA GLY A 146 -2.85 9.69 -8.09
C GLY A 146 -3.50 9.25 -9.41
N GLU A 147 -3.58 7.93 -9.56
CA GLU A 147 -4.15 7.26 -10.72
C GLU A 147 -5.38 6.49 -10.25
N GLY A 148 -6.59 6.86 -10.67
CA GLY A 148 -7.82 6.11 -10.36
C GLY A 148 -8.31 6.13 -8.89
N PRO A 149 -9.42 5.44 -8.60
CA PRO A 149 -9.99 5.36 -7.26
C PRO A 149 -9.15 4.48 -6.31
N PRO A 150 -9.34 4.62 -4.99
CA PRO A 150 -8.79 3.70 -4.01
C PRO A 150 -9.11 2.26 -4.37
N MET A 151 -8.15 1.35 -4.17
CA MET A 151 -8.48 -0.08 -4.26
C MET A 151 -9.54 -0.40 -3.21
N ALA A 152 -10.60 -1.05 -3.65
CA ALA A 152 -11.71 -1.40 -2.78
C ALA A 152 -11.95 -2.91 -2.85
N GLY A 153 -12.00 -3.54 -1.68
CA GLY A 153 -12.51 -4.91 -1.59
C GLY A 153 -13.94 -4.98 -2.09
N SER A 154 -14.17 -5.71 -3.18
CA SER A 154 -15.48 -5.85 -3.82
C SER A 154 -16.50 -6.60 -2.94
N LYS A 155 -16.07 -7.33 -1.91
CA LYS A 155 -16.92 -8.25 -1.14
C LYS A 155 -17.26 -7.83 0.29
N SER A 156 -16.66 -6.78 0.86
CA SER A 156 -16.71 -6.59 2.31
C SER A 156 -17.79 -5.63 2.82
N TYR A 157 -18.60 -4.98 1.98
CA TYR A 157 -19.54 -3.96 2.44
C TYR A 157 -20.99 -4.13 1.97
N SER A 158 -21.23 -4.75 0.82
CA SER A 158 -22.59 -5.08 0.36
C SER A 158 -23.25 -6.18 1.18
N ALA A 159 -22.48 -7.19 1.63
CA ALA A 159 -23.02 -8.31 2.41
C ALA A 159 -23.42 -7.95 3.85
N TRP A 160 -22.87 -6.86 4.42
CA TRP A 160 -23.13 -6.46 5.81
C TRP A 160 -24.22 -5.39 5.94
N GLY A 161 -24.55 -4.70 4.85
CA GLY A 161 -25.63 -3.70 4.80
C GLY A 161 -27.04 -4.31 4.80
N GLU A 162 -27.19 -5.57 4.41
CA GLU A 162 -28.51 -6.24 4.32
C GLU A 162 -28.89 -7.08 5.55
N GLN A 163 -27.99 -7.31 6.51
CA GLN A 163 -28.27 -8.22 7.65
C GLN A 163 -28.46 -7.55 9.01
N SER A 164 -28.55 -6.22 9.09
CA SER A 164 -28.75 -5.51 10.37
C SER A 164 -30.08 -4.76 10.44
N TYR A 165 -31.19 -5.47 10.24
CA TYR A 165 -32.52 -5.02 10.66
C TYR A 165 -33.40 -6.22 11.08
N VAL A 166 -32.96 -6.99 12.07
CA VAL A 166 -33.89 -7.71 12.96
C VAL A 166 -33.31 -7.66 14.36
N VAL A 167 -33.72 -6.65 15.13
CA VAL A 167 -33.59 -6.68 16.59
C VAL A 167 -34.93 -7.20 17.10
N SER A 168 -34.90 -8.38 17.73
CA SER A 168 -35.94 -8.85 18.64
C SER A 168 -35.48 -8.62 20.07
#